data_AF-A0A2K9HP63-F1
#
_entry.id   AF-A0A2K9HP63-F1
#
_cell.length_a   1.000
_cell.length_b   1.000
_cell.length_c   1.000
_cell.angle_alpha   90.00
_cell.angle_beta   90.00
_cell.angle_gamma   90.00
#
_symmetry.space_group_name_H-M   'P 1'
#
loop_
_entity.id
_entity.type
_entity.pdbx_description
1 polymer ?
#
loop_
_entity_poly.entity_id
_entity_poly.type
_entity_poly.pdbx_seq_one_letter_code
_entity_poly.pdbx_strand_id
1 'polypeptide(L)'
;MNNEIKFIISELEVIYGFYQDKFSLERIKKYILSMPDGSKIVKVEEGTVPMYEHNLTLPIGQFSDDTDSVSLLLVTHTMVQNRDEAVIASDTKRVVDLVSRLLHLISPKE
;
A
#
# COMPACT_ATOMS: atom_id res chain seq x y z
N MET A 1 9.12 6.42 -18.74
CA MET A 1 8.77 5.88 -17.41
C MET A 1 10.07 5.71 -16.63
N ASN A 2 10.23 6.42 -15.51
CA ASN A 2 11.45 6.44 -14.71
C ASN A 2 11.83 5.01 -14.26
N ASN A 3 13.12 4.62 -14.31
CA ASN A 3 13.57 3.27 -13.93
C ASN A 3 13.19 2.93 -12.48
N GLU A 4 13.17 3.94 -11.62
CA GLU A 4 12.74 3.87 -10.23
C GLU A 4 11.25 3.46 -10.11
N ILE A 5 10.36 4.05 -10.93
CA ILE A 5 8.93 3.71 -10.94
C ILE A 5 8.73 2.26 -11.36
N LYS A 6 9.46 1.79 -12.38
CA LYS A 6 9.39 0.39 -12.81
C LYS A 6 9.80 -0.56 -11.70
N PHE A 7 10.94 -0.27 -11.04
CA PHE A 7 11.43 -1.05 -9.91
C PHE A 7 10.38 -1.12 -8.79
N ILE A 8 9.83 0.03 -8.38
CA ILE A 8 8.81 0.09 -7.33
C ILE A 8 7.59 -0.76 -7.69
N ILE A 9 7.06 -0.65 -8.90
CA ILE A 9 5.89 -1.44 -9.33
C ILE A 9 6.19 -2.94 -9.33
N SER A 10 7.36 -3.37 -9.80
CA SER A 10 7.75 -4.78 -9.76
C SER A 10 7.88 -5.33 -8.34
N GLU A 11 8.41 -4.54 -7.41
CA GLU A 11 8.53 -4.92 -6.00
C GLU A 11 7.15 -5.04 -5.33
N LEU A 12 6.25 -4.09 -5.62
CA LEU A 12 4.86 -4.19 -5.17
C LEU A 12 4.19 -5.45 -5.76
N GLU A 13 4.39 -5.75 -7.06
CA GLU A 13 3.85 -6.95 -7.70
C GLU A 13 4.27 -8.26 -7.00
N VAL A 14 5.50 -8.34 -6.49
CA VAL A 14 5.97 -9.50 -5.71
C VAL A 14 5.18 -9.61 -4.39
N ILE A 15 5.07 -8.51 -3.64
CA ILE A 15 4.35 -8.49 -2.35
C ILE A 15 2.87 -8.80 -2.58
N TYR A 16 2.18 -8.05 -3.44
CA TYR A 16 0.76 -8.26 -3.71
C TYR A 16 0.47 -9.62 -4.34
N GLY A 17 1.37 -10.14 -5.17
CA GLY A 17 1.28 -11.50 -5.70
C GLY A 17 1.30 -12.56 -4.60
N PHE A 18 2.13 -12.35 -3.56
CA PHE A 18 2.17 -13.22 -2.39
C PHE A 18 0.85 -13.19 -1.60
N TYR A 19 0.30 -12.01 -1.35
CA TYR A 19 -1.00 -11.84 -0.66
C TYR A 19 -2.20 -12.17 -1.56
N GLN A 20 -1.97 -12.55 -2.82
CA GLN A 20 -3.01 -12.73 -3.85
C GLN A 20 -3.92 -11.49 -4.00
N ASP A 21 -3.44 -10.33 -3.59
CA ASP A 21 -4.18 -9.09 -3.49
C ASP A 21 -3.96 -8.22 -4.75
N LYS A 22 -4.50 -8.71 -5.86
CA LYS A 22 -4.45 -8.00 -7.13
C LYS A 22 -5.26 -6.71 -7.10
N PHE A 23 -6.30 -6.65 -6.25
CA PHE A 23 -7.19 -5.51 -6.19
C PHE A 23 -6.50 -4.28 -5.61
N SER A 24 -5.77 -4.43 -4.50
CA SER A 24 -5.05 -3.30 -3.90
C SER A 24 -3.90 -2.82 -4.77
N LEU A 25 -3.19 -3.73 -5.46
CA LEU A 25 -2.18 -3.34 -6.44
C LEU A 25 -2.76 -2.46 -7.56
N GLU A 26 -3.90 -2.88 -8.15
CA GLU A 26 -4.57 -2.10 -9.19
C GLU A 26 -5.09 -0.76 -8.65
N ARG A 27 -5.59 -0.74 -7.40
CA ARG A 27 -5.97 0.50 -6.71
C ARG A 27 -4.79 1.45 -6.56
N ILE A 28 -3.63 0.98 -6.10
CA ILE A 28 -2.43 1.82 -5.95
C ILE A 28 -2.03 2.39 -7.30
N LYS A 29 -1.94 1.55 -8.34
CA LYS A 29 -1.64 2.01 -9.70
C LYS A 29 -2.63 3.10 -10.15
N LYS A 30 -3.93 2.91 -9.92
CA LYS A 30 -4.97 3.87 -10.31
C LYS A 30 -4.96 5.16 -9.49
N TYR A 31 -4.94 5.07 -8.16
CA TYR A 31 -5.02 6.22 -7.25
C TYR A 31 -3.76 7.08 -7.27
N ILE A 32 -2.62 6.49 -7.57
CA ILE A 32 -1.34 7.19 -7.59
C ILE A 32 -1.03 7.69 -8.99
N LEU A 33 -1.12 6.84 -10.02
CA LEU A 33 -0.67 7.20 -11.36
C LEU A 33 -1.73 7.93 -12.21
N SER A 34 -3.02 7.77 -11.90
CA SER A 34 -4.10 8.09 -12.88
C SER A 34 -5.28 8.90 -12.35
N MET A 35 -5.36 9.21 -11.05
CA MET A 35 -6.43 10.05 -10.50
C MET A 35 -6.19 11.54 -10.79
N PRO A 36 -7.25 12.36 -10.91
CA PRO A 36 -7.13 13.83 -10.80
C PRO A 36 -6.73 14.24 -9.38
N ASP A 37 -6.07 15.40 -9.22
CA ASP A 37 -5.36 15.81 -8.00
C ASP A 37 -6.18 15.77 -6.69
N GLY A 38 -7.51 15.85 -6.76
CA GLY A 38 -8.39 15.86 -5.58
C GLY A 38 -8.82 14.51 -5.02
N SER A 39 -8.38 13.37 -5.58
CA SER A 39 -8.73 12.03 -5.03
C SER A 39 -7.55 11.07 -5.03
N LYS A 40 -6.34 11.62 -5.02
CA LYS A 40 -5.09 10.86 -4.97
C LYS A 40 -4.77 10.49 -3.54
N ILE A 41 -4.13 9.35 -3.36
CA ILE A 41 -3.40 9.06 -2.13
C ILE A 41 -2.23 10.04 -2.07
N VAL A 42 -2.09 10.75 -0.96
CA VAL A 42 -1.00 11.74 -0.76
C VAL A 42 -0.03 11.33 0.32
N LYS A 43 -0.43 10.40 1.18
CA LYS A 43 0.39 9.91 2.28
C LYS A 43 0.08 8.44 2.56
N VAL A 44 1.10 7.68 2.94
CA VAL A 44 0.96 6.29 3.38
C VAL A 44 1.74 6.10 4.67
N GLU A 45 1.14 5.47 5.66
CA GLU A 45 1.73 5.21 6.97
C GLU A 45 1.39 3.79 7.46
N GLU A 46 2.12 3.32 8.46
CA GLU A 46 1.76 2.10 9.18
C GLU A 46 0.58 2.39 10.12
N GLY A 47 -0.43 1.54 10.10
CA GLY A 47 -1.56 1.62 11.03
C GLY A 47 -1.92 0.26 11.61
N THR A 48 -2.29 0.23 12.88
CA THR A 48 -2.77 -0.98 13.53
C THR A 48 -4.26 -1.16 13.25
N VAL A 49 -4.62 -2.26 12.61
CA VAL A 49 -6.00 -2.61 12.26
C VAL A 49 -6.38 -3.88 13.03
N PRO A 50 -7.42 -3.83 13.88
CA PRO A 50 -7.96 -5.03 14.50
C PRO A 50 -8.62 -5.88 13.41
N MET A 51 -8.09 -7.07 13.18
CA MET A 51 -8.63 -8.05 12.24
C MET A 51 -8.74 -9.40 12.93
N TYR A 52 -9.96 -9.89 13.05
CA TYR A 52 -10.26 -11.12 13.78
C TYR A 52 -9.84 -10.98 15.25
N GLU A 53 -8.97 -11.88 15.75
CA GLU A 53 -8.41 -11.86 17.10
C GLU A 53 -6.98 -11.26 17.13
N HIS A 54 -6.54 -10.62 16.04
CA HIS A 54 -5.20 -10.10 15.88
C HIS A 54 -5.19 -8.59 15.64
N ASN A 55 -4.13 -7.92 16.09
CA ASN A 55 -3.86 -6.52 15.79
C ASN A 55 -2.76 -6.46 14.74
N LEU A 56 -3.14 -6.26 13.48
CA LEU A 56 -2.20 -6.29 12.36
C LEU A 56 -1.70 -4.90 12.04
N THR A 57 -0.39 -4.78 11.81
CA THR A 57 0.19 -3.58 11.20
C THR A 57 -0.02 -3.67 9.70
N LEU A 58 -0.75 -2.70 9.13
CA LEU A 58 -1.10 -2.61 7.71
C LEU A 58 -0.73 -1.25 7.12
N PRO A 59 -0.46 -1.15 5.81
CA PRO A 59 -0.16 0.12 5.16
C PRO A 59 -1.46 0.88 4.91
N ILE A 60 -1.60 2.06 5.52
CA ILE A 60 -2.80 2.89 5.44
C ILE A 60 -2.53 4.09 4.53
N GLY A 61 -3.29 4.19 3.44
CA GLY A 61 -3.26 5.32 2.53
C GLY A 61 -4.27 6.40 2.94
N GLN A 62 -3.82 7.65 2.93
CA GLN A 62 -4.63 8.85 3.16
C GLN A 62 -4.85 9.60 1.85
N PHE A 63 -6.09 10.00 1.59
CA PHE A 63 -6.47 10.76 0.41
C PHE A 63 -6.31 12.27 0.62
N SER A 64 -6.16 12.99 -0.49
CA SER A 64 -6.00 14.45 -0.56
C SER A 64 -7.24 15.24 -0.15
N ASP A 65 -8.42 14.63 -0.25
CA ASP A 65 -9.72 15.23 0.07
C ASP A 65 -10.15 14.98 1.52
N ASP A 66 -9.23 14.55 2.39
CA ASP A 66 -9.48 14.17 3.79
C ASP A 66 -10.59 13.11 3.94
N THR A 67 -10.90 12.36 2.87
CA THR A 67 -11.83 11.22 2.93
C THR A 67 -11.19 10.02 3.63
N ASP A 68 -12.02 9.03 3.99
CA ASP A 68 -11.65 7.87 4.78
C ASP A 68 -10.31 7.23 4.34
N SER A 69 -9.45 6.97 5.33
CA SER A 69 -8.20 6.25 5.10
C SER A 69 -8.49 4.78 4.73
N VAL A 70 -7.69 4.22 3.82
CA VAL A 70 -7.87 2.84 3.35
C VAL A 70 -6.63 2.01 3.59
N SER A 71 -6.81 0.76 4.02
CA SER A 71 -5.72 -0.22 3.95
C SER A 71 -5.36 -0.46 2.48
N LEU A 72 -4.07 -0.40 2.20
CA LEU A 72 -3.47 -0.69 0.91
C LEU A 72 -3.03 -2.14 0.79
N LEU A 73 -3.22 -2.97 1.82
CA LEU A 73 -2.97 -4.40 1.78
C LEU A 73 -4.17 -5.16 2.35
N LEU A 74 -4.71 -6.11 1.59
CA LEU A 74 -5.74 -7.02 2.03
C LEU A 74 -5.11 -8.31 2.53
N VAL A 75 -5.37 -8.63 3.79
CA VAL A 75 -4.93 -9.86 4.44
C VAL A 75 -6.15 -10.74 4.74
N THR A 76 -6.12 -11.99 4.31
CA THR A 76 -7.22 -12.93 4.53
C THR A 76 -7.10 -13.62 5.89
N HIS A 77 -8.20 -14.11 6.45
CA HIS A 77 -8.21 -14.88 7.69
C HIS A 77 -7.18 -16.02 7.68
N THR A 78 -7.13 -16.79 6.59
CA THR A 78 -6.17 -17.89 6.40
C THR A 78 -4.73 -17.41 6.45
N MET A 79 -4.41 -16.22 5.93
CA MET A 79 -3.05 -15.67 5.98
C MET A 79 -2.67 -15.24 7.39
N VAL A 80 -3.59 -14.62 8.12
CA VAL A 80 -3.37 -14.22 9.51
C VAL A 80 -3.10 -15.43 10.40
N GLN A 81 -3.83 -16.54 10.21
CA GLN A 81 -3.65 -17.75 11.02
C GLN A 81 -2.36 -18.52 10.71
N ASN A 82 -1.85 -18.45 9.49
CA ASN A 82 -0.72 -19.26 9.03
C ASN A 82 0.60 -18.49 8.93
N ARG A 83 0.60 -17.17 9.16
CA ARG A 83 1.80 -16.34 9.13
C ARG A 83 2.05 -15.65 10.45
N ASP A 84 3.33 -15.46 10.71
CA ASP A 84 3.81 -14.61 11.79
C ASP A 84 3.43 -13.15 11.51
N GLU A 85 2.84 -12.49 12.51
CA GLU A 85 2.48 -11.07 12.47
C GLU A 85 3.69 -10.18 12.15
N ALA A 86 4.90 -10.58 12.57
CA ALA A 86 6.14 -9.88 12.27
C ALA A 86 6.44 -9.84 10.76
N VAL A 87 6.05 -10.89 10.02
CA VAL A 87 6.23 -10.93 8.56
C VAL A 87 5.26 -9.97 7.89
N ILE A 88 4.00 -9.94 8.33
CA ILE A 88 2.99 -8.99 7.83
C ILE A 88 3.42 -7.54 8.12
N ALA A 89 3.96 -7.27 9.32
CA ALA A 89 4.49 -5.97 9.68
C ALA A 89 5.71 -5.57 8.81
N SER A 90 6.61 -6.51 8.51
CA SER A 90 7.76 -6.27 7.63
C SER A 90 7.32 -5.95 6.20
N ASP A 91 6.37 -6.73 5.65
CA ASP A 91 5.84 -6.49 4.31
C ASP A 91 5.10 -5.15 4.25
N THR A 92 4.36 -4.80 5.31
CA THR A 92 3.71 -3.50 5.46
C THR A 92 4.71 -2.35 5.39
N LYS A 93 5.81 -2.41 6.16
CA LYS A 93 6.87 -1.40 6.10
C LYS A 93 7.43 -1.22 4.69
N ARG A 94 7.61 -2.33 3.99
CA ARG A 94 8.10 -2.32 2.60
C ARG A 94 7.09 -1.66 1.66
N VAL A 95 5.80 -1.95 1.81
CA VAL A 95 4.75 -1.27 1.04
C VAL A 95 4.73 0.22 1.33
N VAL A 96 4.81 0.64 2.59
CA VAL A 96 4.85 2.06 2.99
C VAL A 96 6.03 2.78 2.33
N ASP A 97 7.24 2.21 2.37
CA ASP A 97 8.43 2.78 1.72
C ASP A 97 8.25 2.93 0.21
N LEU A 98 7.87 1.84 -0.46
CA LEU A 98 7.73 1.78 -1.91
C LEU A 98 6.67 2.78 -2.40
N VAL A 99 5.52 2.83 -1.73
CA VAL A 99 4.43 3.74 -2.10
C VAL A 99 4.82 5.20 -1.80
N SER A 100 5.47 5.48 -0.67
CA SER A 100 5.93 6.84 -0.35
C SER A 100 6.95 7.35 -1.37
N ARG A 101 7.89 6.49 -1.80
CA ARG A 101 8.83 6.81 -2.89
C ARG A 101 8.10 7.05 -4.21
N LEU A 102 7.09 6.23 -4.52
CA LEU A 102 6.29 6.43 -5.72
C LEU A 102 5.60 7.80 -5.70
N LEU A 103 4.96 8.17 -4.59
CA LEU A 103 4.33 9.47 -4.39
C LEU A 103 5.31 10.62 -4.60
N HIS A 104 6.53 10.52 -4.07
CA HIS A 104 7.56 11.54 -4.25
C HIS A 104 8.00 11.68 -5.71
N LEU A 105 8.08 10.59 -6.47
CA LEU A 105 8.49 10.61 -7.88
C LEU A 105 7.44 11.19 -8.82
N ILE A 106 6.17 11.08 -8.46
CA ILE A 106 5.05 11.53 -9.29
C ILE A 106 4.49 12.90 -8.85
N SER A 107 4.80 13.34 -7.63
CA SER A 107 4.44 14.68 -7.19
C SER A 107 5.17 15.70 -8.05
N PRO A 108 4.50 16.76 -8.52
CA PRO A 108 5.16 17.81 -9.27
C PRO A 108 6.30 18.37 -8.41
N LYS A 109 7.52 18.41 -8.98
CA LYS A 109 8.62 19.17 -8.38
C LYS A 109 8.20 20.63 -8.44
N GLU A 110 7.95 21.23 -7.28
CA GLU A 110 7.88 22.69 -7.15
C GLU A 110 9.16 23.35 -7.70
#